data_AF-A0A2T2UHV8-F1
#
_entry.id   AF-A0A2T2UHV8-F1
#
_cell.length_a   1.000
_cell.length_b   1.000
_cell.length_c   1.000
_cell.angle_alpha   90.00
_cell.angle_beta   90.00
_cell.angle_gamma   90.00
#
_symmetry.space_group_name_H-M   'P 1'
#
loop_
_entity.id
_entity.type
_entity.pdbx_description
1 polymer ?
#
loop_
_entity_poly.entity_id
_entity_poly.type
_entity_poly.pdbx_seq_one_letter_code
_entity_poly.pdbx_strand_id
1 'polypeptide(L)'
;MNVTYAGEGPPVRHVSSGERESGITVPEEGKETAAAGPSSGGTPAETAAGGSTQSTAGARWKFDTVVIDAGHGGKDPGAQAYGLNEKDVVLGIAQKLGGYIEERLSGVDVVYTRDDDRFVTLRNRGRIANEAGAKLFISLHANAARNRSAHGTETYFLGTHKTETARKVMERENSVIQLEDNPDQYEKLTNGVMETLTQSAYMRQSEFLADLVQDQFEHRADRKSRGVKQAGFLVLWAASMPAVLVETGFLTNRSEARFLGSDRGQALIASGIFRAVRDFKKQYEKGLNLASE
;
A
#
# COMPACT_ATOMS: atom_id res chain seq x y z
N MET A 1 -11.05 -34.79 -21.37
CA MET A 1 -10.00 -33.93 -21.94
C MET A 1 -9.38 -33.17 -20.79
N ASN A 2 -8.19 -33.57 -20.37
CA ASN A 2 -7.44 -32.91 -19.30
C ASN A 2 -6.63 -31.77 -19.89
N VAL A 3 -6.74 -30.58 -19.31
CA VAL A 3 -5.82 -29.46 -19.58
C VAL A 3 -5.21 -29.06 -18.25
N THR A 4 -3.93 -29.43 -18.08
CA THR A 4 -3.04 -28.97 -17.03
C THR A 4 -2.53 -27.58 -17.39
N TYR A 5 -2.78 -26.58 -16.52
CA TYR A 5 -2.05 -25.32 -16.54
C TYR A 5 -0.91 -25.39 -15.53
N ALA A 6 0.31 -25.54 -16.04
CA ALA A 6 1.53 -25.23 -15.31
C ALA A 6 2.02 -23.88 -15.85
N GLY A 7 2.14 -22.88 -14.97
CA GLY A 7 2.71 -21.59 -15.29
C GLY A 7 3.42 -21.08 -14.05
N GLU A 8 4.73 -21.23 -14.02
CA GLU A 8 5.60 -20.55 -13.05
C GLU A 8 5.46 -19.04 -13.28
N GLY A 9 5.11 -18.30 -12.22
CA GLY A 9 4.98 -16.85 -12.26
C GLY A 9 6.33 -16.14 -12.45
N PRO A 10 6.33 -14.87 -12.88
CA PRO A 10 7.55 -14.10 -13.11
C PRO A 10 8.32 -13.84 -11.79
N PRO A 11 9.62 -13.51 -11.88
CA PRO A 11 10.47 -13.31 -10.71
C PRO A 11 10.06 -12.06 -9.90
N VAL A 12 9.81 -12.27 -8.60
CA VAL A 12 9.49 -11.22 -7.62
C VAL A 12 10.71 -10.33 -7.38
N ARG A 13 10.54 -9.00 -7.50
CA ARG A 13 11.58 -8.04 -7.15
C ARG A 13 11.55 -7.74 -5.65
N HIS A 14 12.44 -8.35 -4.89
CA HIS A 14 12.69 -8.00 -3.49
C HIS A 14 13.59 -6.78 -3.37
N VAL A 15 13.19 -5.78 -2.59
CA VAL A 15 14.09 -4.73 -2.11
C VAL A 15 14.79 -5.27 -0.85
N SER A 16 16.07 -5.63 -0.95
CA SER A 16 16.83 -6.14 0.21
C SER A 16 17.15 -5.02 1.20
N SER A 17 16.74 -5.19 2.46
CA SER A 17 17.20 -4.34 3.56
C SER A 17 18.65 -4.67 3.91
N GLY A 18 19.59 -3.90 3.39
CA GLY A 18 20.98 -3.95 3.81
C GLY A 18 21.19 -3.06 5.04
N GLU A 19 21.19 -3.65 6.23
CA GLU A 19 21.73 -3.01 7.42
C GLU A 19 23.25 -3.02 7.36
N ARG A 20 23.88 -1.84 7.26
CA ARG A 20 25.29 -1.66 7.62
C ARG A 20 25.34 -0.84 8.90
N GLU A 21 25.69 -1.51 9.98
CA GLU A 21 26.18 -0.85 11.19
C GLU A 21 27.49 -0.12 10.86
N SER A 22 27.51 1.19 11.09
CA SER A 22 28.76 1.94 11.19
C SER A 22 28.78 2.66 12.53
N GLY A 23 29.52 2.10 13.48
CA GLY A 23 29.93 2.80 14.68
C GLY A 23 30.82 3.98 14.30
N ILE A 24 30.43 5.18 14.73
CA ILE A 24 31.26 6.38 14.67
C ILE A 24 31.40 6.88 16.10
N THR A 25 32.59 6.65 16.65
CA THR A 25 33.14 7.32 17.83
C THR A 25 33.59 8.73 17.44
N VAL A 26 33.13 9.73 18.19
CA VAL A 26 33.57 11.13 18.08
C VAL A 26 34.82 11.33 18.95
N PRO A 27 35.82 12.10 18.48
CA PRO A 27 36.62 12.89 19.42
C PRO A 27 36.69 14.38 19.05
N GLU A 28 36.93 15.15 20.12
CA GLU A 28 36.88 16.60 20.28
C GLU A 28 37.96 17.42 19.53
N GLU A 29 37.70 18.73 19.56
CA GLU A 29 38.46 19.86 19.03
C GLU A 29 39.93 19.97 19.49
N GLY A 30 40.77 20.53 18.61
CA GLY A 30 42.14 20.95 18.91
C GLY A 30 42.67 22.00 17.92
N LYS A 31 43.14 23.11 18.49
CA LYS A 31 43.58 24.40 17.91
C LYS A 31 44.72 24.40 16.86
N GLU A 32 44.56 25.31 15.89
CA GLU A 32 45.46 26.42 15.46
C GLU A 32 46.93 26.14 15.05
N THR A 33 47.33 26.54 13.82
CA THR A 33 48.34 27.61 13.54
C THR A 33 48.71 27.76 12.04
N ALA A 34 48.58 29.00 11.56
CA ALA A 34 49.47 29.84 10.72
C ALA A 34 50.16 29.35 9.40
N ALA A 35 49.77 30.05 8.32
CA ALA A 35 50.59 30.92 7.45
C ALA A 35 51.23 30.43 6.12
N ALA A 36 50.87 31.20 5.07
CA ALA A 36 51.73 31.85 4.04
C ALA A 36 51.62 31.40 2.56
N GLY A 37 50.98 32.26 1.75
CA GLY A 37 51.61 32.88 0.57
C GLY A 37 51.33 32.31 -0.83
N PRO A 38 51.38 33.14 -1.91
CA PRO A 38 50.40 33.12 -3.01
C PRO A 38 50.98 32.88 -4.42
N SER A 39 50.14 32.49 -5.40
CA SER A 39 50.39 32.63 -6.87
C SER A 39 49.15 32.15 -7.65
N SER A 40 48.27 33.03 -8.15
CA SER A 40 48.24 33.65 -9.49
C SER A 40 47.85 32.72 -10.68
N GLY A 41 46.76 33.11 -11.36
CA GLY A 41 46.63 33.09 -12.82
C GLY A 41 46.17 31.80 -13.51
N GLY A 42 44.92 31.80 -14.01
CA GLY A 42 44.54 30.93 -15.12
C GLY A 42 43.02 30.71 -15.28
N THR A 43 42.35 31.54 -16.07
CA THR A 43 41.20 31.08 -16.88
C THR A 43 41.78 30.59 -18.21
N PRO A 44 41.28 29.51 -18.82
CA PRO A 44 40.21 29.72 -19.79
C PRO A 44 39.21 28.55 -19.95
N ALA A 45 38.12 28.88 -20.64
CA ALA A 45 37.38 28.01 -21.57
C ALA A 45 36.44 26.93 -21.00
N GLU A 46 35.18 27.34 -20.91
CA GLU A 46 34.01 26.65 -21.47
C GLU A 46 34.34 25.51 -22.45
N THR A 47 33.99 24.28 -22.08
CA THR A 47 33.61 23.24 -23.03
C THR A 47 32.35 22.56 -22.51
N ALA A 48 31.27 22.82 -23.23
CA ALA A 48 29.97 22.21 -23.04
C ALA A 48 30.05 20.69 -23.25
N ALA A 49 29.64 19.94 -22.24
CA ALA A 49 29.03 18.63 -22.41
C ALA A 49 27.60 18.75 -21.88
N GLY A 50 26.69 19.12 -22.77
CA GLY A 50 25.25 19.18 -22.51
C GLY A 50 24.71 17.79 -22.25
N GLY A 51 24.78 17.34 -21.00
CA GLY A 51 23.90 16.31 -20.48
C GLY A 51 22.55 16.95 -20.22
N SER A 52 21.58 16.69 -21.10
CA SER A 52 20.20 17.11 -20.95
C SER A 52 19.61 16.60 -19.63
N THR A 53 19.65 17.42 -18.58
CA THR A 53 18.82 17.25 -17.38
C THR A 53 17.39 17.64 -17.71
N GLN A 54 16.75 16.90 -18.62
CA GLN A 54 15.30 16.87 -18.76
C GLN A 54 14.80 15.51 -18.30
N SER A 55 14.89 15.29 -16.99
CA SER A 55 14.06 14.29 -16.29
C SER A 55 12.79 15.00 -15.79
N THR A 56 11.87 15.21 -16.74
CA THR A 56 10.50 14.68 -16.69
C THR A 56 9.72 14.83 -15.38
N ALA A 57 9.16 16.01 -15.11
CA ALA A 57 8.04 16.14 -14.16
C ALA A 57 6.92 15.12 -14.48
N GLY A 58 6.66 14.84 -15.76
CA GLY A 58 5.67 13.82 -16.19
C GLY A 58 6.02 12.37 -15.85
N ALA A 59 7.31 12.00 -15.73
CA ALA A 59 7.68 10.62 -15.37
C ALA A 59 7.38 10.32 -13.90
N ARG A 60 7.58 11.31 -13.00
CA ARG A 60 7.28 11.16 -11.57
C ARG A 60 5.82 10.81 -11.31
N TRP A 61 4.91 11.32 -12.14
CA TRP A 61 3.47 11.14 -11.98
C TRP A 61 2.91 10.01 -12.84
N LYS A 62 3.71 9.30 -13.65
CA LYS A 62 3.21 8.19 -14.45
C LYS A 62 2.61 7.10 -13.54
N PHE A 63 1.45 6.55 -13.89
CA PHE A 63 0.87 5.41 -13.16
C PHE A 63 1.60 4.12 -13.53
N ASP A 64 2.70 3.86 -12.82
CA ASP A 64 3.63 2.78 -13.14
C ASP A 64 3.90 1.81 -11.98
N THR A 65 3.43 2.10 -10.76
CA THR A 65 3.66 1.23 -9.60
C THR A 65 2.45 1.18 -8.69
N VAL A 66 2.00 -0.03 -8.35
CA VAL A 66 0.94 -0.30 -7.36
C VAL A 66 1.54 -1.14 -6.22
N VAL A 67 1.31 -0.71 -4.99
CA VAL A 67 1.68 -1.50 -3.81
C VAL A 67 0.45 -2.22 -3.27
N ILE A 68 0.59 -3.53 -3.08
CA ILE A 68 -0.42 -4.39 -2.49
C ILE A 68 0.09 -4.83 -1.12
N ASP A 69 -0.70 -4.50 -0.11
CA ASP A 69 -0.44 -4.86 1.27
C ASP A 69 -1.39 -5.98 1.71
N ALA A 70 -0.83 -7.16 1.99
CA ALA A 70 -1.58 -8.24 2.62
C ALA A 70 -1.55 -8.06 4.14
N GLY A 71 -2.69 -7.72 4.75
CA GLY A 71 -2.84 -7.49 6.19
C GLY A 71 -2.25 -8.61 7.05
N HIS A 72 -1.81 -8.29 8.28
CA HIS A 72 -1.27 -9.25 9.25
C HIS A 72 -0.01 -10.01 8.74
N GLY A 73 0.23 -11.23 9.22
CA GLY A 73 1.34 -12.10 8.79
C GLY A 73 2.22 -12.57 9.94
N GLY A 74 2.87 -13.73 9.79
CA GLY A 74 3.73 -14.31 10.80
C GLY A 74 3.00 -14.51 12.13
N LYS A 75 3.48 -13.81 13.18
CA LYS A 75 2.93 -13.86 14.55
C LYS A 75 1.55 -13.24 14.71
N ASP A 76 1.09 -12.48 13.72
CA ASP A 76 -0.25 -11.92 13.70
C ASP A 76 -1.14 -12.71 12.72
N PRO A 77 -2.07 -13.54 13.21
CA PRO A 77 -2.99 -14.28 12.36
C PRO A 77 -4.15 -13.43 11.82
N GLY A 78 -4.37 -12.22 12.36
CA GLY A 78 -5.60 -11.46 12.18
C GLY A 78 -6.83 -12.20 12.73
N ALA A 79 -7.99 -11.97 12.11
CA ALA A 79 -9.21 -12.72 12.43
C ALA A 79 -9.03 -14.22 12.20
N GLN A 80 -9.55 -15.02 13.14
CA GLN A 80 -9.52 -16.48 13.07
C GLN A 80 -10.93 -17.03 13.19
N ALA A 81 -11.37 -17.80 12.19
CA ALA A 81 -12.69 -18.42 12.21
C ALA A 81 -12.76 -19.61 11.26
N TYR A 82 -13.45 -20.68 11.69
CA TYR A 82 -13.71 -21.87 10.86
C TYR A 82 -12.45 -22.54 10.28
N GLY A 83 -11.32 -22.44 10.97
CA GLY A 83 -10.04 -22.99 10.51
C GLY A 83 -9.31 -22.13 9.48
N LEU A 84 -9.78 -20.89 9.23
CA LEU A 84 -9.10 -19.90 8.41
C LEU A 84 -8.46 -18.83 9.30
N ASN A 85 -7.27 -18.38 8.87
CA ASN A 85 -6.66 -17.15 9.36
C ASN A 85 -6.80 -16.07 8.29
N GLU A 86 -7.08 -14.85 8.71
CA GLU A 86 -7.15 -13.69 7.84
C GLU A 86 -5.86 -13.51 7.03
N LYS A 87 -4.70 -13.63 7.69
CA LYS A 87 -3.39 -13.48 7.03
C LYS A 87 -3.19 -14.36 5.79
N ASP A 88 -3.75 -15.57 5.79
CA ASP A 88 -3.62 -16.54 4.70
C ASP A 88 -4.58 -16.20 3.57
N VAL A 89 -5.81 -15.84 3.92
CA VAL A 89 -6.86 -15.40 2.98
C VAL A 89 -6.41 -14.17 2.21
N VAL A 90 -5.94 -13.14 2.91
CA VAL A 90 -5.57 -11.85 2.27
C VAL A 90 -4.29 -11.96 1.47
N LEU A 91 -3.36 -12.85 1.84
CA LEU A 91 -2.18 -13.15 1.02
C LEU A 91 -2.57 -13.80 -0.31
N GLY A 92 -3.48 -14.78 -0.29
CA GLY A 92 -3.99 -15.41 -1.51
C GLY A 92 -4.70 -14.43 -2.44
N ILE A 93 -5.50 -13.50 -1.88
CA ILE A 93 -6.14 -12.43 -2.64
C ILE A 93 -5.09 -11.46 -3.22
N ALA A 94 -4.08 -11.07 -2.43
CA ALA A 94 -3.02 -10.17 -2.85
C ALA A 94 -2.24 -10.72 -4.05
N GLN A 95 -1.83 -11.99 -3.99
CA GLN A 95 -1.10 -12.65 -5.07
C GLN A 95 -1.92 -12.69 -6.37
N LYS A 96 -3.21 -13.03 -6.28
CA LYS A 96 -4.12 -13.00 -7.45
C LYS A 96 -4.31 -11.60 -8.02
N LEU A 97 -4.47 -10.60 -7.15
CA LEU A 97 -4.62 -9.21 -7.57
C LEU A 97 -3.38 -8.72 -8.33
N GLY A 98 -2.18 -8.97 -7.78
CA GLY A 98 -0.95 -8.56 -8.45
C GLY A 98 -0.75 -9.29 -9.78
N GLY A 99 -1.02 -10.59 -9.85
CA GLY A 99 -0.99 -11.33 -11.11
C GLY A 99 -1.93 -10.74 -12.18
N TYR A 100 -3.15 -10.32 -11.81
CA TYR A 100 -4.04 -9.63 -12.74
C TYR A 100 -3.51 -8.27 -13.19
N ILE A 101 -2.87 -7.51 -12.30
CA ILE A 101 -2.25 -6.22 -12.66
C ILE A 101 -1.10 -6.45 -13.64
N GLU A 102 -0.17 -7.35 -13.32
CA GLU A 102 1.00 -7.65 -14.16
C GLU A 102 0.60 -8.19 -15.54
N GLU A 103 -0.40 -9.07 -15.60
CA GLU A 103 -0.86 -9.67 -16.87
C GLU A 103 -1.62 -8.66 -17.75
N ARG A 104 -2.33 -7.69 -17.17
CA ARG A 104 -3.34 -6.89 -17.90
C ARG A 104 -3.09 -5.39 -17.92
N LEU A 105 -2.19 -4.86 -17.10
CA LEU A 105 -1.82 -3.44 -17.07
C LEU A 105 -0.35 -3.27 -17.46
N SER A 106 -0.09 -3.24 -18.76
CA SER A 106 1.25 -3.05 -19.30
C SER A 106 1.92 -1.79 -18.73
N GLY A 107 3.15 -1.94 -18.24
CA GLY A 107 3.94 -0.83 -17.69
C GLY A 107 3.54 -0.42 -16.26
N VAL A 108 2.80 -1.27 -15.55
CA VAL A 108 2.52 -1.13 -14.11
C VAL A 108 3.20 -2.27 -13.36
N ASP A 109 4.15 -1.93 -12.51
CA ASP A 109 4.83 -2.85 -11.61
C ASP A 109 4.02 -3.06 -10.32
N VAL A 110 4.06 -4.27 -9.78
CA VAL A 110 3.45 -4.62 -8.50
C VAL A 110 4.54 -4.79 -7.45
N VAL A 111 4.34 -4.15 -6.29
CA VAL A 111 5.20 -4.32 -5.12
C VAL A 111 4.35 -4.84 -3.96
N TYR A 112 4.77 -5.95 -3.35
CA TYR A 112 4.11 -6.50 -2.18
C TYR A 112 4.78 -6.02 -0.89
N THR A 113 4.01 -5.67 0.13
CA THR A 113 4.58 -5.49 1.48
C THR A 113 5.10 -6.82 2.03
N ARG A 114 4.34 -7.89 1.78
CA ARG A 114 4.73 -9.29 1.95
C ARG A 114 4.12 -10.18 0.86
N ASP A 115 4.90 -11.15 0.44
CA ASP A 115 4.57 -12.20 -0.52
C ASP A 115 4.65 -13.60 0.11
N ASP A 116 5.04 -13.66 1.39
CA ASP A 116 5.13 -14.84 2.25
C ASP A 116 4.40 -14.59 3.60
N ASP A 117 4.50 -15.54 4.52
CA ASP A 117 3.93 -15.46 5.88
C ASP A 117 4.85 -14.76 6.88
N ARG A 118 5.40 -13.60 6.51
CA ARG A 118 6.17 -12.75 7.44
C ARG A 118 5.31 -11.65 8.06
N PHE A 119 5.66 -11.28 9.29
CA PHE A 119 5.08 -10.10 9.94
C PHE A 119 5.74 -8.83 9.42
N VAL A 120 4.95 -7.86 8.94
CA VAL A 120 5.42 -6.53 8.53
C VAL A 120 4.72 -5.47 9.39
N THR A 121 5.51 -4.63 10.06
CA THR A 121 4.98 -3.54 10.90
C THR A 121 4.19 -2.52 10.09
N LEU A 122 3.21 -1.85 10.71
CA LEU A 122 2.37 -0.88 9.98
C LEU A 122 3.20 0.25 9.35
N ARG A 123 4.23 0.72 10.07
CA ARG A 123 5.17 1.72 9.56
C ARG A 123 5.96 1.21 8.35
N ASN A 124 6.43 -0.05 8.38
CA ASN A 124 7.19 -0.61 7.27
C ASN A 124 6.34 -0.83 6.02
N ARG A 125 5.05 -1.15 6.16
CA ARG A 125 4.12 -1.25 5.02
C ARG A 125 4.07 0.08 4.24
N GLY A 126 3.89 1.19 4.95
CA GLY A 126 3.91 2.53 4.33
C GLY A 126 5.30 2.92 3.80
N ARG A 127 6.38 2.58 4.52
CA ARG A 127 7.75 2.82 4.06
C ARG A 127 8.04 2.13 2.72
N ILE A 128 7.68 0.85 2.59
CA ILE A 128 7.82 0.09 1.33
C ILE A 128 7.08 0.81 0.21
N ALA A 129 5.85 1.28 0.47
CA ALA A 129 5.07 1.96 -0.55
C ALA A 129 5.70 3.29 -1.01
N ASN A 130 6.21 4.07 -0.06
CA ASN A 130 6.84 5.35 -0.34
C ASN A 130 8.18 5.19 -1.08
N GLU A 131 9.02 4.23 -0.66
CA GLU A 131 10.31 3.94 -1.30
C GLU A 131 10.15 3.38 -2.72
N ALA A 132 9.10 2.58 -2.95
CA ALA A 132 8.75 2.12 -4.29
C ALA A 132 8.23 3.23 -5.22
N GLY A 133 8.00 4.44 -4.70
CA GLY A 133 7.44 5.54 -5.48
C GLY A 133 6.02 5.26 -5.97
N ALA A 134 5.25 4.45 -5.25
CA ALA A 134 3.97 3.93 -5.72
C ALA A 134 2.94 5.03 -5.98
N LYS A 135 2.08 4.80 -6.98
CA LYS A 135 0.95 5.70 -7.29
C LYS A 135 -0.35 5.24 -6.66
N LEU A 136 -0.35 4.05 -6.07
CA LEU A 136 -1.50 3.46 -5.41
C LEU A 136 -1.05 2.51 -4.31
N PHE A 137 -1.71 2.58 -3.16
CA PHE A 137 -1.55 1.64 -2.05
C PHE A 137 -2.88 0.97 -1.73
N ILE A 138 -2.90 -0.37 -1.69
CA ILE A 138 -4.11 -1.15 -1.40
C ILE A 138 -3.79 -2.12 -0.28
N SER A 139 -4.37 -1.90 0.89
CA SER A 139 -4.29 -2.83 2.03
C SER A 139 -5.51 -3.76 2.06
N LEU A 140 -5.28 -5.06 2.12
CA LEU A 140 -6.30 -6.11 2.04
C LEU A 140 -6.50 -6.76 3.40
N HIS A 141 -7.75 -6.77 3.87
CA HIS A 141 -8.20 -7.32 5.14
C HIS A 141 -9.47 -8.18 4.97
N ALA A 142 -9.80 -8.99 5.97
CA ALA A 142 -11.01 -9.78 6.06
C ALA A 142 -11.65 -9.64 7.44
N ASN A 143 -12.62 -8.73 7.50
CA ASN A 143 -13.34 -8.29 8.67
C ASN A 143 -13.81 -9.40 9.62
N ALA A 144 -14.03 -9.02 10.88
CA ALA A 144 -14.60 -9.85 11.92
C ALA A 144 -15.60 -9.05 12.76
N ALA A 145 -16.77 -9.63 12.99
CA ALA A 145 -17.79 -9.07 13.88
C ALA A 145 -18.29 -10.09 14.90
N ARG A 146 -18.67 -9.60 16.09
CA ARG A 146 -19.35 -10.40 17.13
C ARG A 146 -20.66 -10.98 16.61
N ASN A 147 -21.43 -10.19 15.85
CA ASN A 147 -22.60 -10.68 15.15
C ASN A 147 -22.18 -11.50 13.92
N ARG A 148 -22.31 -12.82 14.00
CA ARG A 148 -21.91 -13.77 12.94
C ARG A 148 -22.78 -13.68 11.68
N SER A 149 -23.88 -12.93 11.70
CA SER A 149 -24.68 -12.66 10.49
C SER A 149 -24.18 -11.46 9.69
N ALA A 150 -23.24 -10.66 10.22
CA ALA A 150 -22.59 -9.60 9.46
C ALA A 150 -21.89 -10.19 8.22
N HIS A 151 -22.06 -9.56 7.06
CA HIS A 151 -21.51 -9.99 5.78
C HIS A 151 -21.43 -8.80 4.83
N GLY A 152 -20.66 -8.95 3.76
CA GLY A 152 -20.43 -7.91 2.76
C GLY A 152 -19.09 -7.21 2.93
N THR A 153 -18.79 -6.33 1.98
CA THR A 153 -17.51 -5.64 1.82
C THR A 153 -17.57 -4.21 2.35
N GLU A 154 -16.45 -3.69 2.84
CA GLU A 154 -16.28 -2.28 3.21
C GLU A 154 -14.96 -1.79 2.60
N THR A 155 -14.91 -0.57 2.06
CA THR A 155 -13.64 0.04 1.65
C THR A 155 -13.45 1.32 2.41
N TYR A 156 -12.28 1.46 3.01
CA TYR A 156 -11.89 2.60 3.81
C TYR A 156 -10.84 3.42 3.09
N PHE A 157 -10.95 4.73 3.21
CA PHE A 157 -9.86 5.64 2.96
C PHE A 157 -9.57 6.45 4.22
N LEU A 158 -8.43 7.12 4.23
CA LEU A 158 -7.99 7.82 5.43
C LEU A 158 -8.87 9.05 5.71
N GLY A 159 -9.29 9.20 6.97
CA GLY A 159 -10.01 10.36 7.46
C GLY A 159 -10.58 10.15 8.85
N THR A 160 -11.33 11.13 9.34
CA THR A 160 -12.01 11.00 10.64
C THR A 160 -13.16 10.01 10.53
N HIS A 161 -13.17 9.01 11.42
CA HIS A 161 -14.26 8.03 11.44
C HIS A 161 -15.59 8.70 11.82
N LYS A 162 -16.64 8.37 11.07
CA LYS A 162 -18.00 8.94 11.28
C LYS A 162 -18.95 7.99 11.99
N THR A 163 -18.55 6.73 12.17
CA THR A 163 -19.40 5.70 12.78
C THR A 163 -18.63 4.85 13.77
N GLU A 164 -19.35 4.36 14.78
CA GLU A 164 -18.85 3.40 15.76
C GLU A 164 -18.34 2.10 15.12
N THR A 165 -18.96 1.68 14.01
CA THR A 165 -18.50 0.50 13.25
C THR A 165 -17.14 0.74 12.61
N ALA A 166 -16.92 1.92 12.02
CA ALA A 166 -15.64 2.29 11.44
C ALA A 166 -14.55 2.43 12.51
N ARG A 167 -14.89 2.99 13.67
CA ARG A 167 -13.99 3.08 14.83
C ARG A 167 -13.53 1.70 15.30
N LYS A 168 -14.45 0.75 15.46
CA LYS A 168 -14.12 -0.62 15.91
C LYS A 168 -13.22 -1.38 14.94
N VAL A 169 -13.45 -1.24 13.64
CA VAL A 169 -12.57 -1.83 12.62
C VAL A 169 -11.19 -1.20 12.70
N MET A 170 -11.11 0.13 12.72
CA MET A 170 -9.85 0.87 12.88
C MET A 170 -9.07 0.45 14.12
N GLU A 171 -9.73 0.33 15.29
CA GLU A 171 -9.09 -0.09 16.53
C GLU A 171 -8.56 -1.52 16.47
N ARG A 172 -9.31 -2.43 15.83
CA ARG A 172 -8.85 -3.80 15.61
C ARG A 172 -7.61 -3.83 14.74
N GLU A 173 -7.64 -3.17 13.59
CA GLU A 173 -6.50 -3.18 12.67
C GLU A 173 -5.28 -2.44 13.20
N ASN A 174 -5.48 -1.35 13.96
CA ASN A 174 -4.38 -0.66 14.62
C ASN A 174 -3.85 -1.40 15.85
N SER A 175 -4.58 -2.38 16.42
CA SER A 175 -4.14 -3.09 17.64
C SER A 175 -2.87 -3.94 17.43
N VAL A 176 -2.55 -4.26 16.17
CA VAL A 176 -1.33 -4.99 15.79
C VAL A 176 -0.04 -4.30 16.23
N ILE A 177 -0.06 -2.98 16.47
CA ILE A 177 1.11 -2.24 16.97
C ILE A 177 1.62 -2.78 18.31
N GLN A 178 0.76 -3.44 19.10
CA GLN A 178 1.13 -4.08 20.37
C GLN A 178 2.03 -5.31 20.18
N LEU A 179 2.14 -5.80 18.94
CA LEU A 179 3.05 -6.86 18.56
C LEU A 179 4.39 -6.31 18.06
N GLU A 180 4.57 -4.99 17.97
CA GLU A 180 5.80 -4.35 17.50
C GLU A 180 6.70 -3.94 18.67
N ASP A 181 8.01 -3.84 18.43
CA ASP A 181 8.97 -3.53 19.50
C ASP A 181 8.89 -2.07 20.01
N ASN A 182 8.30 -1.16 19.22
CA ASN A 182 8.22 0.25 19.55
C ASN A 182 6.84 0.86 19.15
N PRO A 183 5.76 0.59 19.89
CA PRO A 183 4.43 1.11 19.56
C PRO A 183 4.30 2.65 19.66
N ASP A 184 5.12 3.32 20.47
CA ASP A 184 5.04 4.77 20.69
C ASP A 184 5.44 5.59 19.44
N GLN A 185 6.08 4.94 18.45
CA GLN A 185 6.46 5.59 17.20
C GLN A 185 5.26 6.15 16.40
N TYR A 186 4.04 5.63 16.64
CA TYR A 186 2.84 6.03 15.90
C TYR A 186 2.22 7.35 16.39
N GLU A 187 2.47 7.80 17.63
CA GLU A 187 2.01 9.12 18.09
C GLU A 187 2.64 10.26 17.30
N LYS A 188 3.93 10.10 16.94
CA LYS A 188 4.64 11.08 16.11
C LYS A 188 4.13 11.07 14.68
N LEU A 189 3.76 9.90 14.15
CA LEU A 189 3.27 9.74 12.78
C LEU A 189 1.96 10.52 12.57
N THR A 190 1.04 10.48 13.52
CA THR A 190 -0.29 11.09 13.38
C THR A 190 -0.33 12.59 13.62
N ASN A 191 0.73 13.19 14.18
CA ASN A 191 0.79 14.62 14.53
C ASN A 191 1.58 15.46 13.52
N GLY A 192 2.04 14.87 12.42
CA GLY A 192 2.84 15.55 11.41
C GLY A 192 2.02 16.44 10.46
N VAL A 193 2.46 17.69 10.27
CA VAL A 193 1.80 18.67 9.38
C VAL A 193 1.92 18.25 7.91
N MET A 194 3.07 17.72 7.49
CA MET A 194 3.31 17.32 6.10
C MET A 194 2.48 16.11 5.71
N GLU A 195 2.36 15.15 6.62
CA GLU A 195 1.50 13.98 6.48
C GLU A 195 0.05 14.42 6.35
N THR A 196 -0.42 15.34 7.21
CA THR A 196 -1.78 15.91 7.11
C THR A 196 -2.04 16.58 5.76
N LEU A 197 -1.08 17.34 5.22
CA LEU A 197 -1.19 17.97 3.90
C LEU A 197 -1.22 16.93 2.77
N THR A 198 -0.37 15.92 2.86
CA THR A 198 -0.30 14.80 1.88
C THR A 198 -1.62 14.04 1.82
N GLN A 199 -2.23 13.80 2.98
CA GLN A 199 -3.53 13.14 3.06
C GLN A 199 -4.64 13.97 2.43
N SER A 200 -4.65 15.27 2.71
CA SER A 200 -5.59 16.20 2.08
C SER A 200 -5.48 16.18 0.55
N ALA A 201 -4.26 16.10 0.01
CA ALA A 201 -4.01 16.07 -1.43
C ALA A 201 -4.57 14.81 -2.12
N TYR A 202 -4.48 13.65 -1.48
CA TYR A 202 -4.91 12.37 -2.07
C TYR A 202 -6.31 11.91 -1.65
N MET A 203 -6.97 12.60 -0.71
CA MET A 203 -8.26 12.19 -0.15
C MET A 203 -9.31 11.89 -1.22
N ARG A 204 -9.49 12.79 -2.21
CA ARG A 204 -10.47 12.60 -3.29
C ARG A 204 -10.14 11.42 -4.19
N GLN A 205 -8.85 11.16 -4.43
CA GLN A 205 -8.42 10.02 -5.24
C GLN A 205 -8.63 8.71 -4.49
N SER A 206 -8.31 8.66 -3.19
CA SER A 206 -8.57 7.50 -2.34
C SER A 206 -10.07 7.20 -2.21
N GLU A 207 -10.91 8.23 -2.04
CA GLU A 207 -12.37 8.10 -2.02
C GLU A 207 -12.91 7.55 -3.35
N PHE A 208 -12.43 8.09 -4.48
CA PHE A 208 -12.82 7.63 -5.80
C PHE A 208 -12.42 6.16 -6.04
N LEU A 209 -11.21 5.75 -5.66
CA LEU A 209 -10.80 4.35 -5.73
C LEU A 209 -11.70 3.47 -4.85
N ALA A 210 -12.00 3.92 -3.63
CA ALA A 210 -12.83 3.15 -2.71
C ALA A 210 -14.24 2.90 -3.27
N ASP A 211 -14.81 3.91 -3.93
CA ASP A 211 -16.10 3.82 -4.61
C ASP A 211 -16.05 2.82 -5.77
N LEU A 212 -15.04 2.91 -6.64
CA LEU A 212 -14.82 1.93 -7.72
C LEU A 212 -14.71 0.50 -7.18
N VAL A 213 -14.00 0.29 -6.06
CA VAL A 213 -13.88 -1.04 -5.45
C VAL A 213 -15.24 -1.58 -5.00
N GLN A 214 -16.04 -0.77 -4.31
CA GLN A 214 -17.36 -1.20 -3.84
C GLN A 214 -18.35 -1.44 -4.99
N ASP A 215 -18.35 -0.60 -6.02
CA ASP A 215 -19.12 -0.81 -7.27
C ASP A 215 -18.78 -2.17 -7.92
N GLN A 216 -17.49 -2.49 -8.04
CA GLN A 216 -17.06 -3.77 -8.61
C GLN A 216 -17.46 -4.97 -7.74
N PHE A 217 -17.47 -4.81 -6.41
CA PHE A 217 -17.94 -5.87 -5.53
C PHE A 217 -19.44 -6.11 -5.64
N GLU A 218 -20.23 -5.04 -5.66
CA GLU A 218 -21.69 -5.12 -5.75
C GLU A 218 -22.15 -5.71 -7.09
N HIS A 219 -21.60 -5.20 -8.20
CA HIS A 219 -22.14 -5.51 -9.52
C HIS A 219 -21.41 -6.63 -10.27
N ARG A 220 -20.20 -7.00 -9.85
CA ARG A 220 -19.38 -7.99 -10.57
C ARG A 220 -18.92 -9.17 -9.73
N ALA A 221 -18.67 -8.97 -8.44
CA ALA A 221 -18.27 -10.06 -7.54
C ALA A 221 -19.45 -10.64 -6.73
N ASP A 222 -20.66 -10.10 -6.90
CA ASP A 222 -21.89 -10.52 -6.19
C ASP A 222 -21.68 -10.52 -4.66
N ARG A 223 -21.16 -9.40 -4.17
CA ARG A 223 -20.94 -9.16 -2.74
C ARG A 223 -21.79 -8.00 -2.31
N LYS A 224 -22.37 -8.10 -1.11
CA LYS A 224 -23.07 -6.97 -0.51
C LYS A 224 -22.09 -5.83 -0.22
N SER A 225 -22.22 -4.71 -0.91
CA SER A 225 -21.52 -3.48 -0.54
C SER A 225 -22.09 -2.95 0.77
N ARG A 226 -21.20 -2.57 1.70
CA ARG A 226 -21.53 -1.82 2.91
C ARG A 226 -21.00 -0.38 2.83
N GLY A 227 -20.62 0.02 1.61
CA GLY A 227 -20.24 1.38 1.25
C GLY A 227 -18.79 1.73 1.56
N VAL A 228 -18.46 2.96 1.15
CA VAL A 228 -17.18 3.61 1.40
C VAL A 228 -17.20 4.28 2.77
N LYS A 229 -16.09 4.18 3.50
CA LYS A 229 -15.94 4.69 4.87
C LYS A 229 -14.63 5.47 5.05
N GLN A 230 -14.61 6.32 6.07
CA GLN A 230 -13.40 7.02 6.52
C GLN A 230 -13.02 6.47 7.88
N ALA A 231 -11.73 6.25 8.12
CA ALA A 231 -11.19 6.03 9.47
C ALA A 231 -9.67 6.27 9.53
N GLY A 232 -9.14 6.43 10.74
CA GLY A 232 -7.73 6.73 11.02
C GLY A 232 -6.84 5.48 11.09
N PHE A 233 -6.80 4.70 10.00
CA PHE A 233 -5.91 3.55 9.93
C PHE A 233 -4.45 3.99 9.86
N LEU A 234 -3.61 3.47 10.74
CA LEU A 234 -2.18 3.83 10.80
C LEU A 234 -1.44 3.41 9.53
N VAL A 235 -1.84 2.29 8.91
CA VAL A 235 -1.27 1.84 7.63
C VAL A 235 -1.52 2.83 6.49
N LEU A 236 -2.69 3.48 6.46
CA LEU A 236 -3.02 4.47 5.45
C LEU A 236 -2.36 5.83 5.75
N TRP A 237 -2.14 6.14 7.04
CA TRP A 237 -1.39 7.33 7.47
C TRP A 237 0.06 7.33 6.96
N ALA A 238 0.67 6.15 6.89
CA ALA A 238 2.06 6.00 6.46
C ALA A 238 2.25 6.05 4.93
N ALA A 239 1.17 6.06 4.14
CA ALA A 239 1.20 6.05 2.68
C ALA A 239 1.13 7.48 2.11
N SER A 240 2.09 7.85 1.25
CA SER A 240 2.20 9.19 0.63
C SER A 240 1.63 9.25 -0.79
N MET A 241 0.60 8.45 -1.06
CA MET A 241 -0.10 8.31 -2.34
C MET A 241 -1.58 7.94 -2.08
N PRO A 242 -2.46 7.91 -3.11
CA PRO A 242 -3.81 7.38 -2.96
C PRO A 242 -3.82 5.99 -2.35
N ALA A 243 -4.59 5.81 -1.28
CA ALA A 243 -4.51 4.65 -0.39
C ALA A 243 -5.89 4.22 0.11
N VAL A 244 -6.16 2.93 0.05
CA VAL A 244 -7.39 2.31 0.57
C VAL A 244 -7.09 1.07 1.40
N LEU A 245 -7.94 0.82 2.39
CA LEU A 245 -8.03 -0.46 3.10
C LEU A 245 -9.34 -1.15 2.70
N VAL A 246 -9.25 -2.38 2.20
CA VAL A 246 -10.37 -3.15 1.67
C VAL A 246 -10.69 -4.30 2.61
N GLU A 247 -11.86 -4.24 3.23
CA GLU A 247 -12.45 -5.35 3.98
C GLU A 247 -13.23 -6.24 3.00
N THR A 248 -12.64 -7.38 2.66
CA THR A 248 -13.10 -8.28 1.58
C THR A 248 -14.34 -9.10 1.92
N GLY A 249 -14.72 -9.13 3.19
CA GLY A 249 -15.88 -9.85 3.74
C GLY A 249 -15.71 -10.11 5.23
N PHE A 250 -16.65 -10.81 5.85
CA PHE A 250 -16.60 -11.10 7.30
C PHE A 250 -16.18 -12.54 7.57
N LEU A 251 -14.93 -12.80 7.97
CA LEU A 251 -14.43 -14.15 8.25
C LEU A 251 -15.22 -14.84 9.37
N THR A 252 -15.83 -14.09 10.30
CA THR A 252 -16.69 -14.67 11.35
C THR A 252 -18.06 -15.16 10.85
N ASN A 253 -18.45 -14.81 9.63
CA ASN A 253 -19.63 -15.34 8.95
C ASN A 253 -19.29 -16.59 8.15
N ARG A 254 -20.05 -17.67 8.35
CA ARG A 254 -19.72 -18.99 7.78
C ARG A 254 -19.76 -19.02 6.25
N SER A 255 -20.70 -18.30 5.64
CA SER A 255 -20.82 -18.25 4.17
C SER A 255 -19.69 -17.44 3.56
N GLU A 256 -19.38 -16.30 4.17
CA GLU A 256 -18.26 -15.44 3.78
C GLU A 256 -16.93 -16.17 3.93
N ALA A 257 -16.70 -16.84 5.06
CA ALA A 257 -15.50 -17.64 5.29
C ALA A 257 -15.30 -18.73 4.24
N ARG A 258 -16.37 -19.47 3.90
CA ARG A 258 -16.30 -20.48 2.83
C ARG A 258 -15.96 -19.86 1.47
N PHE A 259 -16.54 -18.70 1.17
CA PHE A 259 -16.27 -17.97 -0.06
C PHE A 259 -14.82 -17.47 -0.11
N LEU A 260 -14.38 -16.73 0.91
CA LEU A 260 -13.03 -16.15 1.02
C LEU A 260 -11.93 -17.21 1.15
N GLY A 261 -12.24 -18.36 1.75
CA GLY A 261 -11.33 -19.51 1.82
C GLY A 261 -11.24 -20.34 0.52
N SER A 262 -12.05 -20.01 -0.50
CA SER A 262 -12.04 -20.73 -1.78
C SER A 262 -11.22 -20.00 -2.83
N ASP A 263 -10.51 -20.75 -3.68
CA ASP A 263 -9.74 -20.19 -4.80
C ASP A 263 -10.60 -19.30 -5.71
N ARG A 264 -11.82 -19.76 -6.02
CA ARG A 264 -12.80 -19.01 -6.82
C ARG A 264 -13.21 -17.69 -6.14
N GLY A 265 -13.49 -17.70 -4.84
CA GLY A 265 -13.90 -16.48 -4.14
C GLY A 265 -12.78 -15.46 -4.07
N GLN A 266 -11.55 -15.90 -3.80
CA GLN A 266 -10.36 -15.04 -3.83
C GLN A 266 -10.12 -14.46 -5.22
N ALA A 267 -10.25 -15.27 -6.27
CA ALA A 267 -10.14 -14.82 -7.67
C ALA A 267 -11.20 -13.77 -8.01
N LEU A 268 -12.45 -13.93 -7.57
CA LEU A 268 -13.52 -12.95 -7.80
C LEU A 268 -13.27 -11.63 -7.08
N ILE A 269 -12.82 -11.66 -5.83
CA ILE A 269 -12.44 -10.45 -5.07
C ILE A 269 -11.27 -9.74 -5.75
N ALA A 270 -10.18 -10.46 -6.02
CA ALA A 270 -9.01 -9.90 -6.70
C ALA A 270 -9.37 -9.31 -8.07
N SER A 271 -10.24 -9.98 -8.82
CA SER A 271 -10.70 -9.51 -10.13
C SER A 271 -11.56 -8.23 -10.03
N GLY A 272 -12.36 -8.09 -8.96
CA GLY A 272 -13.10 -6.87 -8.65
C GLY A 272 -12.18 -5.68 -8.38
N ILE A 273 -11.20 -5.88 -7.48
CA ILE A 273 -10.22 -4.84 -7.14
C ILE A 273 -9.39 -4.48 -8.37
N PHE A 274 -8.94 -5.46 -9.16
CA PHE A 274 -8.22 -5.23 -10.41
C PHE A 274 -8.99 -4.30 -11.38
N ARG A 275 -10.29 -4.55 -11.59
CA ARG A 275 -11.11 -3.69 -12.46
C ARG A 275 -11.19 -2.26 -11.93
N ALA A 276 -11.33 -2.09 -10.62
CA ALA A 276 -11.29 -0.79 -9.98
C ALA A 276 -9.93 -0.09 -10.19
N VAL A 277 -8.80 -0.79 -10.03
CA VAL A 277 -7.45 -0.26 -10.29
C VAL A 277 -7.28 0.16 -11.75
N ARG A 278 -7.72 -0.67 -12.70
CA ARG A 278 -7.69 -0.34 -14.13
C ARG A 278 -8.47 0.95 -14.43
N ASP A 279 -9.67 1.09 -13.86
CA ASP A 279 -10.53 2.23 -14.13
C ASP A 279 -10.03 3.50 -13.38
N PHE A 280 -9.44 3.33 -12.19
CA PHE A 280 -8.70 4.38 -11.50
C PHE A 280 -7.52 4.90 -12.33
N LYS A 281 -6.68 4.00 -12.87
CA LYS A 281 -5.53 4.35 -13.72
C LYS A 281 -5.95 5.25 -14.89
N LYS A 282 -7.02 4.89 -15.60
CA LYS A 282 -7.54 5.69 -16.74
C LYS A 282 -7.89 7.11 -16.31
N GLN A 283 -8.57 7.26 -15.17
CA GLN A 283 -8.97 8.57 -14.66
C GLN A 283 -7.77 9.38 -14.16
N TYR A 284 -6.82 8.71 -13.50
CA TYR A 284 -5.57 9.30 -13.02
C TYR A 284 -4.74 9.86 -14.17
N GLU A 285 -4.53 9.09 -15.24
CA GLU A 285 -3.78 9.52 -16.42
C GLU A 285 -4.50 10.62 -17.21
N LYS A 286 -5.83 10.57 -17.29
CA LYS A 286 -6.61 11.67 -17.90
C LYS A 286 -6.40 12.98 -17.14
N GLY A 287 -6.36 12.93 -15.80
CA GLY A 287 -6.10 14.10 -14.96
C GLY A 287 -4.71 14.70 -15.18
N LEU A 288 -3.70 13.86 -15.41
CA LEU A 288 -2.34 14.30 -15.71
C LEU A 288 -2.24 14.99 -17.07
N ASN A 289 -2.88 14.42 -18.09
CA ASN A 289 -2.86 15.00 -19.44
C ASN A 289 -3.48 16.41 -19.45
N LEU A 290 -4.59 16.61 -18.73
CA LEU A 290 -5.23 17.93 -18.59
C LEU A 290 -4.39 18.95 -17.82
N ALA A 291 -3.50 18.51 -16.92
CA ALA A 291 -2.61 19.39 -16.17
C ALA A 291 -1.31 19.73 -16.92
N SER A 292 -1.02 19.00 -18.00
CA SER A 292 0.14 19.21 -18.88
C SER A 292 -0.15 20.05 -20.12
N GLU A 293 -1.42 20.38 -20.38
CA GLU A 293 -1.89 21.34 -21.39
C GLU A 293 -1.96 22.76 -20.81
#